data_AF-A0A0S6WXP7-F1
#
_entry.id   AF-A0A0S6WXP7-F1
#
_cell.length_a   1.000
_cell.length_b   1.000
_cell.length_c   1.000
_cell.angle_alpha   90.00
_cell.angle_beta   90.00
_cell.angle_gamma   90.00
#
_symmetry.space_group_name_H-M   'P 1'
#
loop_
_entity.id
_entity.type
_entity.pdbx_description
1 polymer ?
#
loop_
_entity_poly.entity_id
_entity_poly.type
_entity_poly.pdbx_seq_one_letter_code
_entity_poly.pdbx_strand_id
1 'polypeptide(L)'
;MVVLTNLMDHRQDARAAQLREFGLDLPIFTNQGPKGPALKAILEEYRPSRAVFVDDLAQHHDSVGDSAPAVHRLHLCAEPRLARFIPCAHEAGHAHARIDRWSEALPWVLARLHGEDEEDTSHNE
;
A
#
# COMPACT_ATOMS: atom_id res chain seq x y z
N MET A 1 -3.04 5.23 -9.97
CA MET A 1 -3.13 5.07 -8.50
C MET A 1 -4.60 4.98 -8.13
N VAL A 2 -4.93 4.21 -7.10
CA VAL A 2 -6.31 4.09 -6.57
C VAL A 2 -6.25 4.19 -5.05
N VAL A 3 -7.38 4.45 -4.40
CA VAL A 3 -7.50 4.40 -2.93
C VAL A 3 -8.40 3.24 -2.54
N LEU A 4 -7.85 2.26 -1.83
CA LEU A 4 -8.61 1.19 -1.18
C LEU A 4 -8.76 1.50 0.31
N THR A 5 -9.98 1.72 0.78
CA THR A 5 -10.24 2.15 2.16
C THR A 5 -11.28 1.26 2.85
N ASN A 6 -11.09 0.99 4.14
CA ASN A 6 -12.05 0.21 4.92
C ASN A 6 -13.22 1.04 5.47
N LEU A 7 -13.59 2.11 4.75
CA LEU A 7 -14.80 2.88 5.07
C LEU A 7 -16.05 2.12 4.62
N MET A 8 -17.19 2.45 5.23
CA MET A 8 -18.50 2.01 4.75
C MET A 8 -18.80 2.64 3.38
N ASP A 9 -19.50 1.91 2.52
CA ASP A 9 -19.76 2.33 1.12
C ASP A 9 -20.45 3.69 1.01
N HIS A 10 -21.37 4.03 1.92
CA HIS A 10 -22.02 5.35 1.93
C HIS A 10 -21.06 6.52 2.20
N ARG A 11 -19.79 6.26 2.54
CA ARG A 11 -18.73 7.27 2.72
C ARG A 11 -17.88 7.46 1.48
N GLN A 12 -18.07 6.66 0.43
CA GLN A 12 -17.24 6.69 -0.78
C GLN A 12 -17.25 8.08 -1.43
N ASP A 13 -18.43 8.65 -1.68
CA ASP A 13 -18.58 9.98 -2.29
C ASP A 13 -17.95 11.09 -1.44
N ALA A 14 -18.15 11.03 -0.12
CA ALA A 14 -17.57 11.98 0.81
C ALA A 14 -16.02 11.89 0.83
N ARG A 15 -15.47 10.66 0.75
CA ARG A 15 -14.02 10.44 0.65
C ARG A 15 -13.47 10.97 -0.67
N ALA A 16 -14.16 10.73 -1.78
CA ALA A 16 -13.77 11.23 -3.08
C ALA A 16 -13.80 12.77 -3.12
N ALA A 17 -14.83 13.39 -2.56
CA ALA A 17 -14.94 14.84 -2.44
C ALA A 17 -13.78 15.43 -1.61
N GLN A 18 -13.50 14.85 -0.44
CA GLN A 18 -12.38 15.27 0.40
C GLN A 18 -11.04 15.21 -0.34
N LEU A 19 -10.75 14.12 -1.05
CA LEU A 19 -9.49 13.98 -1.77
C LEU A 19 -9.36 14.97 -2.94
N ARG A 20 -10.46 15.26 -3.63
CA ARG A 20 -10.50 16.29 -4.67
C ARG A 20 -10.16 17.70 -4.15
N GLU A 21 -10.51 18.03 -2.90
CA GLU A 21 -10.10 19.31 -2.28
C GLU A 21 -8.57 19.45 -2.18
N PHE A 22 -7.84 18.33 -2.15
CA PHE A 22 -6.37 18.29 -2.18
C PHE A 22 -5.80 18.00 -3.58
N GLY A 23 -6.62 18.09 -4.63
CA GLY A 23 -6.19 17.85 -6.02
C GLY A 23 -6.01 16.37 -6.39
N LEU A 24 -6.53 15.45 -5.58
CA LEU A 24 -6.45 14.00 -5.83
C LEU A 24 -7.79 13.49 -6.38
N ASP A 25 -7.93 13.49 -7.71
CA ASP A 25 -9.06 12.88 -8.40
C ASP A 25 -8.73 11.42 -8.77
N LEU A 26 -9.06 10.50 -7.87
CA LEU A 26 -8.65 9.10 -7.95
C LEU A 26 -9.84 8.15 -7.75
N PRO A 27 -9.83 6.96 -8.38
CA PRO A 27 -10.79 5.91 -8.06
C PRO A 27 -10.71 5.52 -6.58
N ILE A 28 -11.87 5.52 -5.90
CA ILE A 28 -12.00 5.13 -4.50
C ILE A 28 -12.76 3.81 -4.43
N PHE A 29 -12.16 2.80 -3.81
CA PHE A 29 -12.76 1.51 -3.50
C PHE A 29 -12.98 1.43 -1.99
N THR A 30 -14.24 1.27 -1.58
CA THR A 30 -14.57 0.94 -0.19
C THR A 30 -14.52 -0.57 0.02
N ASN A 31 -14.23 -0.99 1.23
CA ASN A 31 -14.11 -2.40 1.60
C ASN A 31 -14.52 -2.60 3.05
N GLN A 32 -15.01 -3.79 3.36
CA GLN A 32 -15.30 -4.20 4.74
C GLN A 32 -14.66 -5.56 4.97
N GLY A 33 -13.79 -5.63 5.98
CA GLY A 33 -13.01 -6.82 6.27
C GLY A 33 -11.56 -6.74 5.75
N PRO A 34 -10.92 -7.89 5.48
CA PRO A 34 -9.53 -7.94 5.05
C PRO A 34 -9.31 -7.24 3.70
N LYS A 35 -8.16 -6.58 3.52
CA LYS A 35 -7.87 -5.81 2.28
C LYS A 35 -7.41 -6.67 1.11
N GLY A 36 -6.85 -7.84 1.38
CA GLY A 36 -6.28 -8.73 0.38
C GLY A 36 -7.25 -9.11 -0.74
N PRO A 37 -8.45 -9.63 -0.44
CA PRO A 37 -9.42 -9.99 -1.48
C PRO A 37 -9.87 -8.79 -2.33
N ALA A 38 -10.09 -7.64 -1.70
CA ALA A 38 -10.47 -6.43 -2.42
C ALA A 38 -9.34 -5.92 -3.32
N LEU A 39 -8.10 -5.93 -2.83
CA LEU A 39 -6.93 -5.58 -3.64
C LEU A 39 -6.76 -6.55 -4.83
N LYS A 40 -6.95 -7.86 -4.60
CA LYS A 40 -6.88 -8.86 -5.67
C LYS A 40 -7.88 -8.57 -6.80
N ALA A 41 -9.13 -8.23 -6.47
CA ALA A 41 -10.12 -7.84 -7.47
C ALA A 41 -9.70 -6.60 -8.28
N ILE A 42 -9.12 -5.58 -7.62
CA ILE A 42 -8.56 -4.40 -8.29
C ILE A 42 -7.41 -4.78 -9.24
N LEU A 43 -6.52 -5.67 -8.82
CA LEU A 43 -5.41 -6.14 -9.67
C LEU A 43 -5.92 -6.90 -10.90
N GLU A 44 -6.96 -7.71 -10.75
CA GLU A 44 -7.61 -8.43 -11.85
C GLU A 44 -8.28 -7.48 -12.85
N GLU A 45 -8.88 -6.39 -12.37
CA GLU A 45 -9.50 -5.35 -13.21
C GLU A 45 -8.46 -4.57 -14.01
N TYR A 46 -7.45 -4.00 -13.34
CA TYR A 46 -6.48 -3.11 -13.97
C TYR A 46 -5.30 -3.82 -14.63
N ARG A 47 -5.01 -5.07 -14.26
CA ARG A 47 -3.88 -5.88 -14.76
C ARG A 47 -2.54 -5.11 -14.82
N PRO A 48 -2.09 -4.49 -13.73
CA PRO A 48 -0.83 -3.76 -13.74
C PRO A 48 0.35 -4.74 -13.85
N SER A 49 1.44 -4.31 -14.50
CA SER A 49 2.69 -5.09 -14.55
C SER A 49 3.46 -5.08 -13.21
N ARG A 50 3.30 -4.01 -12.42
CA ARG A 50 3.91 -3.83 -11.10
C ARG A 50 2.93 -3.11 -10.17
N ALA A 51 2.91 -3.47 -8.89
CA ALA A 51 2.02 -2.87 -7.90
C ALA A 51 2.71 -2.70 -6.55
N VAL A 52 2.41 -1.57 -5.90
CA VAL A 52 2.82 -1.29 -4.52
C VAL A 52 1.56 -1.01 -3.69
N PHE A 53 1.45 -1.68 -2.55
CA PHE A 53 0.42 -1.47 -1.54
C PHE A 53 1.03 -0.73 -0.34
N VAL A 54 0.42 0.41 0.02
CA VAL A 54 0.87 1.26 1.13
C VAL A 54 -0.26 1.36 2.15
N ASP A 55 0.01 1.00 3.40
CA ASP A 55 -0.97 1.02 4.47
C ASP A 55 -0.27 1.13 5.83
N ASP A 56 -0.96 1.69 6.82
CA ASP A 56 -0.45 1.90 8.17
C ASP A 56 -0.77 0.75 9.12
N LEU A 57 -1.61 -0.22 8.74
CA LEU A 57 -2.04 -1.29 9.63
C LEU A 57 -1.47 -2.65 9.26
N ALA A 58 -0.82 -3.31 10.22
CA ALA A 58 -0.14 -4.58 10.01
C ALA A 58 -1.07 -5.70 9.52
N GLN A 59 -2.30 -5.77 10.02
CA GLN A 59 -3.27 -6.77 9.58
C GLN A 59 -3.67 -6.62 8.10
N HIS A 60 -3.57 -5.41 7.54
CA HIS A 60 -3.83 -5.22 6.11
C HIS A 60 -2.68 -5.78 5.26
N HIS A 61 -1.43 -5.64 5.73
CA HIS A 61 -0.27 -6.22 5.06
C HIS A 61 -0.31 -7.74 5.07
N ASP A 62 -0.67 -8.36 6.19
CA ASP A 62 -0.83 -9.81 6.30
C ASP A 62 -1.88 -10.32 5.30
N SER A 63 -3.07 -9.71 5.32
CA SER A 63 -4.14 -10.02 4.39
C SER A 63 -3.75 -9.88 2.92
N VAL A 64 -2.99 -8.83 2.57
CA VAL A 64 -2.48 -8.65 1.20
C VAL A 64 -1.40 -9.66 0.87
N GLY A 65 -0.52 -10.00 1.82
CA GLY A 65 0.50 -11.03 1.65
C GLY A 65 -0.10 -12.39 1.27
N ASP A 66 -1.19 -12.78 1.92
CA ASP A 66 -1.92 -14.02 1.63
C ASP A 66 -2.59 -14.00 0.25
N SER A 67 -3.26 -12.88 -0.08
CA SER A 67 -4.11 -12.81 -1.27
C SER A 67 -3.37 -12.44 -2.55
N ALA A 68 -2.30 -11.66 -2.43
CA ALA A 68 -1.55 -11.06 -3.53
C ALA A 68 -0.05 -10.96 -3.17
N PRO A 69 0.65 -12.10 -3.00
CA PRO A 69 2.03 -12.13 -2.51
C PRO A 69 3.01 -11.35 -3.40
N ALA A 70 2.74 -11.26 -4.71
CA ALA A 70 3.55 -10.54 -5.69
C ALA A 70 3.49 -9.00 -5.56
N VAL A 71 2.54 -8.45 -4.80
CA VAL A 71 2.45 -7.01 -4.56
C VAL A 71 3.53 -6.60 -3.56
N HIS A 72 4.30 -5.58 -3.90
CA HIS A 72 5.22 -4.98 -2.94
C HIS A 72 4.42 -4.27 -1.85
N ARG A 73 4.70 -4.57 -0.59
CA ARG A 73 3.95 -4.08 0.59
C ARG A 73 4.84 -3.15 1.41
N LEU A 74 4.47 -1.87 1.47
CA LEU A 74 5.13 -0.86 2.28
C LEU A 74 4.28 -0.52 3.49
N HIS A 75 4.79 -0.82 4.68
CA HIS A 75 4.18 -0.33 5.91
C HIS A 75 4.62 1.12 6.14
N LEU A 76 3.67 2.07 6.09
CA LEU A 76 3.95 3.49 6.29
C LEU A 76 3.03 4.07 7.34
N CYS A 77 3.60 4.52 8.47
CA CYS A 77 2.88 5.24 9.51
C CYS A 77 3.39 6.67 9.61
N ALA A 78 2.81 7.58 8.82
CA ALA A 78 3.27 8.98 8.73
C ALA A 78 2.99 9.84 9.98
N GLU A 79 2.18 9.37 10.93
CA GLU A 79 1.88 10.07 12.19
C GLU A 79 2.83 9.60 13.30
N PRO A 80 3.87 10.38 13.66
CA PRO A 80 4.92 9.92 14.59
C PRO A 80 4.39 9.59 15.99
N ARG A 81 3.29 10.22 16.41
CA ARG A 81 2.69 9.96 17.72
C ARG A 81 2.01 8.59 17.79
N LEU A 82 1.55 8.07 16.66
CA LEU A 82 0.89 6.77 16.55
C LEU A 82 1.87 5.65 16.17
N ALA A 83 2.88 5.96 15.35
CA ALA A 83 3.81 4.99 14.76
C ALA A 83 4.38 3.97 15.77
N ARG A 84 4.75 4.42 16.97
CA ARG A 84 5.31 3.58 18.05
C ARG A 84 4.34 2.58 18.67
N PHE A 85 3.04 2.76 18.48
CA PHE A 85 1.98 1.90 19.02
C PHE A 85 1.43 0.92 18.00
N ILE A 86 1.82 1.08 16.72
CA ILE A 86 1.37 0.23 15.63
C ILE A 86 2.37 -0.92 15.49
N PRO A 87 1.93 -2.19 15.63
CA PRO A 87 2.80 -3.36 15.42
C PRO A 87 3.52 -3.28 14.07
N CYS A 88 4.82 -3.58 14.04
CA CYS A 88 5.59 -3.48 12.81
C CYS A 88 5.32 -4.66 11.87
N ALA A 89 4.66 -4.41 10.73
CA ALA A 89 4.36 -5.46 9.76
C ALA A 89 5.62 -6.02 9.09
N HIS A 90 6.68 -5.22 9.00
CA HIS A 90 7.96 -5.66 8.46
C HIS A 90 8.65 -6.67 9.39
N GLU A 91 8.70 -6.39 10.69
CA GLU A 91 9.25 -7.32 11.69
C GLU A 91 8.46 -8.63 11.75
N ALA A 92 7.14 -8.57 11.55
CA ALA A 92 6.26 -9.73 11.47
C ALA A 92 6.35 -10.49 10.13
N GLY A 93 7.14 -10.01 9.16
CA GLY A 93 7.28 -10.64 7.83
C GLY A 93 6.12 -10.39 6.87
N HIS A 94 5.14 -9.57 7.24
CA HIS A 94 3.97 -9.27 6.41
C HIS A 94 4.22 -8.14 5.42
N ALA A 95 5.17 -7.23 5.69
CA ALA A 95 5.56 -6.13 4.79
C ALA A 95 7.03 -6.22 4.37
N HIS A 96 7.33 -5.71 3.18
CA HIS A 96 8.69 -5.71 2.64
C HIS A 96 9.57 -4.62 3.25
N ALA A 97 8.96 -3.55 3.78
CA ALA A 97 9.64 -2.49 4.49
C ALA A 97 8.69 -1.77 5.46
N ARG A 98 9.26 -1.09 6.45
CA ARG A 98 8.60 -0.10 7.31
C ARG A 98 9.29 1.25 7.14
N ILE A 99 8.57 2.26 6.64
CA ILE A 99 9.11 3.61 6.43
C ILE A 99 8.05 4.62 6.89
N ASP A 100 8.35 5.41 7.92
CA ASP A 100 7.36 6.28 8.57
C ASP A 100 7.31 7.71 8.02
N ARG A 101 8.02 7.98 6.91
CA ARG A 101 8.09 9.30 6.28
C ARG A 101 7.93 9.21 4.78
N TRP A 102 7.00 9.99 4.22
CA TRP A 102 6.73 10.02 2.77
C TRP A 102 7.97 10.36 1.93
N SER A 103 8.81 11.29 2.39
CA SER A 103 10.04 11.68 1.69
C SER A 103 11.03 10.51 1.55
N GLU A 104 11.04 9.59 2.51
CA GLU A 104 11.92 8.42 2.53
C GLU A 104 11.27 7.22 1.82
N ALA A 105 9.94 7.14 1.85
CA ALA A 105 9.18 6.13 1.15
C ALA A 105 9.19 6.31 -0.37
N LEU A 106 9.24 7.57 -0.84
CA LEU A 106 9.13 7.87 -2.28
C LEU A 106 10.20 7.15 -3.13
N PRO A 107 11.50 7.20 -2.82
CA PRO A 107 12.51 6.44 -3.55
C PRO A 107 12.23 4.93 -3.56
N TRP A 108 11.82 4.36 -2.42
CA TRP A 108 11.51 2.94 -2.27
C TRP A 108 10.34 2.51 -3.16
N VAL A 109 9.29 3.33 -3.24
CA VAL A 109 8.11 3.10 -4.08
C VAL A 109 8.47 3.21 -5.56
N LEU A 110 9.20 4.26 -5.95
CA LEU A 110 9.57 4.49 -7.34
C LEU A 110 10.45 3.36 -7.88
N ALA A 111 11.45 2.92 -7.12
CA ALA A 111 12.33 1.82 -7.53
C ALA A 111 11.54 0.54 -7.85
N ARG A 112 10.49 0.23 -7.06
CA ARG A 112 9.63 -0.95 -7.28
C ARG A 112 8.64 -0.80 -8.41
N LEU A 113 8.18 0.42 -8.68
CA LEU A 113 7.29 0.69 -9.80
C LEU A 113 8.06 0.74 -11.13
N HIS A 114 9.33 1.15 -11.11
CA HIS A 114 10.18 1.28 -12.30
C HIS A 114 11.14 0.10 -12.53
N GLY A 115 11.32 -0.78 -11.54
CA GLY A 115 12.16 -1.98 -11.66
C GLY A 115 13.65 -1.73 -11.37
N GLU A 116 13.98 -0.65 -10.66
CA GLU A 116 15.36 -0.20 -10.39
C GLU A 116 16.04 -1.01 -9.26
N ASP A 117 15.30 -1.84 -8.53
CA ASP A 117 15.86 -2.71 -7.47
C ASP A 117 16.50 -4.01 -8.00
N GLU A 118 16.26 -4.38 -9.26
CA GLU A 118 16.66 -5.69 -9.82
C GLU A 118 18.07 -5.68 -10.46
N GLU A 119 18.68 -4.51 -10.71
CA GLU A 119 19.95 -4.44 -11.48
C GLU A 119 21.23 -4.63 -10.63
N ASP A 120 21.18 -4.55 -9.30
CA ASP A 120 22.40 -4.41 -8.48
C ASP A 120 22.85 -5.67 -7.68
N THR A 121 22.22 -6.84 -7.89
CA THR A 121 22.64 -8.11 -7.26
C THR A 121 23.36 -9.09 -8.20
N SER A 122 23.81 -8.64 -9.38
CA SER A 122 24.47 -9.50 -10.38
C SER A 122 25.94 -9.16 -10.67
N HIS A 123 26.62 -8.41 -9.78
CA HIS A 123 28.07 -8.18 -9.88
C HIS A 123 28.76 -8.29 -8.51
N ASN A 124 28.95 -9.53 -8.03
CA ASN A 124 30.17 -9.86 -7.30
C ASN A 124 30.48 -11.34 -7.50
N GLU A 125 31.43 -11.60 -8.39
CA GLU A 125 32.14 -12.89 -8.59
C GLU A 125 32.79 -13.40 -7.30
#